data_AF-A0A2V5Q0E3-F1
#
_entry.id   AF-A0A2V5Q0E3-F1
#
_cell.length_a   1.000
_cell.length_b   1.000
_cell.length_c   1.000
_cell.angle_alpha   90.00
_cell.angle_beta   90.00
_cell.angle_gamma   90.00
#
_symmetry.space_group_name_H-M   'P 1'
#
loop_
_entity.id
_entity.type
_entity.pdbx_description
1 polymer ?
#
loop_
_entity_poly.entity_id
_entity_poly.type
_entity_poly.pdbx_seq_one_letter_code
_entity_poly.pdbx_strand_id
1 'polypeptide(L)'
;FLEDAVEVDVDCIADGETTVIGAIMEHIEEAGIHSGDSACVIPTFSLSQKVIAEISAATKAMARALNVRGLMNVQFAVKGDDVYVLEVNPRASRTIPFVSKAIGVPLAKLAAKVMVGRSLRELGFTKEIVPKHFSVKEAVFPFLRYEGLDISLG
;
A
#
# COMPACT_ATOMS: atom_id res chain seq x y z
N PHE A 1 -17.16 12.54 0.72
CA PHE A 1 -16.04 12.96 -0.14
C PHE A 1 -15.08 13.74 0.75
N LEU A 2 -13.81 13.33 0.83
CA LEU A 2 -12.78 14.01 1.62
C LEU A 2 -11.99 14.88 0.64
N GLU A 3 -12.37 16.15 0.52
CA GLU A 3 -11.67 17.12 -0.35
C GLU A 3 -10.25 17.40 0.16
N ASP A 4 -9.31 17.64 -0.77
CA ASP A 4 -7.91 17.98 -0.51
C ASP A 4 -7.19 16.99 0.42
N ALA A 5 -7.49 15.69 0.27
CA ALA A 5 -6.88 14.63 1.06
C ALA A 5 -5.89 13.82 0.22
N VAL A 6 -4.76 13.47 0.82
CA VAL A 6 -3.75 12.59 0.21
C VAL A 6 -4.20 11.15 0.34
N GLU A 7 -4.27 10.41 -0.77
CA GLU A 7 -4.54 8.97 -0.74
C GLU A 7 -3.26 8.18 -0.48
N VAL A 8 -3.36 7.13 0.33
CA VAL A 8 -2.23 6.29 0.72
C VAL A 8 -2.61 4.82 0.62
N ASP A 9 -1.82 4.07 -0.15
CA ASP A 9 -1.89 2.61 -0.18
C ASP A 9 -0.82 2.02 0.76
N VAL A 10 -1.18 0.97 1.50
CA VAL A 10 -0.25 0.24 2.36
C VAL A 10 -0.36 -1.23 2.09
N ASP A 11 0.73 -1.82 1.61
CA ASP A 11 0.85 -3.27 1.47
C ASP A 11 1.61 -3.84 2.66
N CYS A 12 1.08 -4.91 3.25
CA CYS A 12 1.72 -5.62 4.35
C CYS A 12 1.62 -7.14 4.19
N ILE A 13 2.47 -7.85 4.95
CA ILE A 13 2.42 -9.31 5.12
C ILE A 13 2.27 -9.64 6.59
N ALA A 14 1.38 -10.57 6.92
CA ALA A 14 1.17 -11.04 8.29
C ALA A 14 1.16 -12.57 8.36
N ASP A 15 1.69 -13.14 9.45
CA ASP A 15 1.67 -14.59 9.73
C ASP A 15 0.72 -14.99 10.88
N GLY A 16 -0.08 -14.05 11.36
CA GLY A 16 -0.97 -14.18 12.51
C GLY A 16 -0.35 -13.68 13.83
N GLU A 17 0.97 -13.55 13.92
CA GLU A 17 1.66 -13.02 15.11
C GLU A 17 2.39 -11.71 14.81
N THR A 18 3.14 -11.72 13.71
CA THR A 18 3.95 -10.62 13.20
C THR A 18 3.29 -10.05 11.95
N THR A 19 3.28 -8.73 11.84
CA THR A 19 2.89 -8.01 10.63
C THR A 19 4.01 -7.06 10.25
N VAL A 20 4.48 -7.17 9.01
CA VAL A 20 5.52 -6.33 8.45
C VAL A 20 4.94 -5.53 7.30
N ILE A 21 5.09 -4.21 7.36
CA ILE A 21 4.73 -3.33 6.25
C ILE A 21 5.74 -3.55 5.12
N GLY A 22 5.24 -3.84 3.92
CA GLY A 22 6.02 -3.89 2.71
C GLY A 22 6.41 -2.49 2.27
N ALA A 23 5.41 -1.63 2.06
CA ALA A 23 5.59 -0.19 1.84
C ALA A 23 4.32 0.60 2.16
N ILE A 24 4.52 1.88 2.44
CA ILE A 24 3.50 2.92 2.47
C ILE A 24 3.73 3.75 1.21
N MET A 25 2.71 3.82 0.35
CA MET A 25 2.73 4.45 -0.96
C MET A 25 1.87 5.71 -0.91
N GLU A 26 2.47 6.87 -1.16
CA GLU A 26 1.74 8.13 -1.26
C GLU A 26 1.31 8.34 -2.71
N HIS A 27 0.03 8.62 -2.95
CA HIS A 27 -0.46 8.95 -4.29
C HIS A 27 -0.09 10.39 -4.65
N ILE A 28 0.08 10.64 -5.95
CA ILE A 28 0.31 12.01 -6.46
C ILE A 28 -1.02 12.75 -6.57
N GLU A 29 -2.04 12.08 -7.11
CA GLU A 29 -3.41 12.55 -7.17
C GLU A 29 -4.07 12.50 -5.78
N GLU A 30 -5.05 13.38 -5.58
CA GLU A 30 -5.83 13.44 -4.36
C GLU A 30 -6.84 12.28 -4.27
N ALA A 31 -7.26 12.00 -3.04
CA ALA A 31 -8.32 11.04 -2.75
C ALA A 31 -9.60 11.44 -3.51
N GLY A 32 -10.07 10.52 -4.36
CA GLY A 32 -11.13 10.80 -5.32
C GLY A 32 -10.76 10.41 -6.75
N ILE A 33 -9.48 10.23 -7.04
CA ILE A 33 -9.02 9.51 -8.22
C ILE A 33 -8.75 8.06 -7.83
N HIS A 34 -9.31 7.09 -8.56
CA HIS A 34 -9.18 5.69 -8.22
C HIS A 34 -7.71 5.24 -8.20
N SER A 35 -7.28 4.55 -7.12
CA SER A 35 -5.90 4.09 -6.88
C SER A 35 -5.23 3.32 -8.03
N GLY A 36 -6.00 2.72 -8.93
CA GLY A 36 -5.48 2.06 -10.13
C GLY A 36 -4.87 3.03 -11.14
N ASP A 37 -5.43 4.23 -11.19
CA ASP A 37 -5.20 5.27 -12.18
C ASP A 37 -4.23 6.33 -11.64
N SER A 38 -4.15 6.48 -10.31
CA SER A 38 -3.19 7.38 -9.67
C SER A 38 -1.74 6.93 -9.85
N ALA A 39 -0.83 7.89 -9.99
CA ALA A 39 0.58 7.70 -9.77
C ALA A 39 0.86 7.57 -8.27
N CYS A 40 1.90 6.82 -7.89
CA CYS A 40 2.27 6.70 -6.48
C CYS A 40 3.77 6.53 -6.26
N VAL A 41 4.22 6.90 -5.05
CA VAL A 41 5.64 7.05 -4.69
C VAL A 41 5.99 6.22 -3.46
N ILE A 42 7.15 5.55 -3.52
CA ILE A 42 7.80 4.90 -2.37
C ILE A 42 9.23 5.45 -2.25
N PRO A 43 9.69 5.90 -1.06
CA PRO A 43 8.90 6.18 0.13
C PRO A 43 7.98 7.41 -0.06
N THR A 44 7.05 7.62 0.87
CA THR A 44 6.22 8.83 0.96
C THR A 44 7.08 10.10 0.96
N PHE A 45 6.66 11.16 0.29
CA PHE A 45 7.46 12.37 0.06
C PHE A 45 6.95 13.59 0.82
N SER A 46 5.66 13.66 1.17
CA SER A 46 5.09 14.81 1.90
C SER A 46 4.57 14.47 3.30
N LEU A 47 4.23 13.20 3.56
CA LEU A 47 3.64 12.79 4.84
C LEU A 47 4.60 12.94 6.02
N SER A 48 4.06 13.44 7.14
CA SER A 48 4.83 13.58 8.39
C SER A 48 5.13 12.21 9.01
N GLN A 49 6.22 12.12 9.77
CA GLN A 49 6.58 10.88 10.49
C GLN A 49 5.50 10.45 11.49
N LYS A 50 4.75 11.41 12.05
CA LYS A 50 3.62 11.15 12.94
C LYS A 50 2.51 10.41 12.19
N VAL A 51 2.11 10.92 11.03
CA VAL A 51 1.08 10.30 10.18
C VAL A 51 1.52 8.92 9.70
N ILE A 52 2.78 8.77 9.25
CA ILE A 52 3.34 7.48 8.82
C ILE A 52 3.30 6.45 9.97
N ALA A 53 3.62 6.86 11.19
CA ALA A 53 3.56 5.99 12.36
C ALA A 53 2.13 5.56 12.69
N GLU A 54 1.16 6.46 12.59
CA GLU A 54 -0.26 6.16 12.78
C GLU A 54 -0.80 5.17 11.74
N ILE A 55 -0.49 5.40 10.45
CA ILE A 55 -0.81 4.50 9.34
C ILE A 55 -0.22 3.09 9.58
N SER A 56 1.05 3.01 9.98
CA SER A 56 1.72 1.74 10.30
C SER A 56 1.05 1.02 11.47
N ALA A 57 0.72 1.75 12.54
CA ALA A 57 0.05 1.20 13.71
C ALA A 57 -1.36 0.69 13.38
N ALA A 58 -2.16 1.49 12.66
CA ALA A 58 -3.51 1.12 12.24
C ALA A 58 -3.49 -0.11 11.32
N THR A 59 -2.58 -0.16 10.35
CA THR A 59 -2.44 -1.31 9.44
C THR A 59 -2.13 -2.60 10.20
N LYS A 60 -1.18 -2.55 11.15
CA LYS A 60 -0.84 -3.73 11.98
C LYS A 60 -1.97 -4.15 12.90
N ALA A 61 -2.70 -3.19 13.47
CA ALA A 61 -3.87 -3.47 14.29
C ALA A 61 -4.98 -4.16 13.48
N MET A 62 -5.26 -3.68 12.26
CA MET A 62 -6.23 -4.30 11.35
C MET A 62 -5.80 -5.70 10.91
N ALA A 63 -4.53 -5.91 10.57
CA ALA A 63 -4.00 -7.23 10.20
C ALA A 63 -4.25 -8.26 11.31
N ARG A 64 -4.04 -7.85 12.57
CA ARG A 64 -4.29 -8.68 13.75
C ARG A 64 -5.79 -8.92 13.95
N ALA A 65 -6.60 -7.88 13.94
CA ALA A 65 -8.04 -7.98 14.16
C ALA A 65 -8.74 -8.87 13.12
N LEU A 66 -8.27 -8.83 11.87
CA LEU A 66 -8.79 -9.62 10.76
C LEU A 66 -8.13 -11.01 10.63
N ASN A 67 -7.23 -11.38 11.56
CA ASN A 67 -6.50 -12.66 11.54
C ASN A 67 -5.79 -12.94 10.21
N VAL A 68 -5.18 -11.92 9.60
CA VAL A 68 -4.55 -12.04 8.29
C VAL A 68 -3.38 -13.02 8.34
N ARG A 69 -3.37 -13.95 7.37
CA ARG A 69 -2.25 -14.84 7.07
C ARG A 69 -1.92 -14.75 5.58
N GLY A 70 -0.82 -14.09 5.24
CA GLY A 70 -0.47 -13.74 3.87
C GLY A 70 -0.46 -12.23 3.68
N LEU A 71 -0.90 -11.76 2.51
CA LEU A 71 -0.90 -10.35 2.15
C LEU A 71 -2.20 -9.66 2.56
N MET A 72 -2.08 -8.40 2.92
CA MET A 72 -3.19 -7.47 3.07
C MET A 72 -2.77 -6.10 2.55
N ASN A 73 -3.72 -5.42 1.91
CA ASN A 73 -3.63 -4.03 1.51
C ASN A 73 -4.64 -3.19 2.30
N VAL A 74 -4.26 -1.96 2.63
CA VAL A 74 -5.14 -0.98 3.26
C VAL A 74 -5.01 0.34 2.51
N GLN A 75 -6.15 0.98 2.25
CA GLN A 75 -6.20 2.32 1.69
C GLN A 75 -6.62 3.32 2.75
N PHE A 76 -5.91 4.44 2.81
CA PHE A 76 -6.19 5.55 3.71
C PHE A 76 -6.36 6.84 2.93
N ALA A 77 -7.10 7.78 3.50
CA ALA A 77 -7.07 9.18 3.13
C ALA A 77 -6.48 9.99 4.31
N VAL A 78 -5.57 10.91 4.02
CA VAL A 78 -4.91 11.76 5.01
C VAL A 78 -5.29 13.21 4.74
N LYS A 79 -5.87 13.88 5.74
CA LYS A 79 -6.18 15.31 5.67
C LYS A 79 -5.48 16.04 6.82
N GLY A 80 -4.42 16.76 6.48
CA GLY A 80 -3.51 17.33 7.48
C GLY A 80 -2.83 16.23 8.30
N ASP A 81 -3.19 16.13 9.57
CA ASP A 81 -2.69 15.11 10.50
C ASP A 81 -3.70 13.97 10.75
N ASP A 82 -4.93 14.08 10.24
CA ASP A 82 -5.98 13.09 10.47
C ASP A 82 -5.89 11.95 9.45
N VAL A 83 -5.92 10.71 9.94
CA VAL A 83 -5.84 9.49 9.14
C VAL A 83 -7.21 8.80 9.11
N TYR A 84 -7.79 8.66 7.91
CA TYR A 84 -9.07 8.01 7.67
C TYR A 84 -8.85 6.69 6.93
N VAL A 85 -9.49 5.60 7.39
CA VAL A 85 -9.49 4.31 6.67
C VAL A 85 -10.56 4.34 5.58
N LEU A 86 -10.16 4.03 4.34
CA LEU A 86 -11.08 3.91 3.20
C LEU A 86 -11.56 2.46 3.06
N GLU A 87 -10.63 1.53 2.84
CA GLU A 87 -10.93 0.11 2.72
C GLU A 87 -9.76 -0.77 3.17
N VAL A 88 -10.08 -2.04 3.44
CA VAL A 88 -9.10 -3.09 3.76
C VAL A 88 -9.33 -4.29 2.85
N ASN A 89 -8.28 -4.70 2.16
CA ASN A 89 -8.26 -5.83 1.25
C ASN A 89 -7.38 -6.94 1.85
N PRO A 90 -7.94 -7.97 2.52
CA PRO A 90 -7.16 -9.09 3.10
C PRO A 90 -6.71 -10.09 2.02
N ARG A 91 -6.06 -9.60 0.98
CA ARG A 91 -5.55 -10.31 -0.19
C ARG A 91 -4.38 -9.55 -0.79
N ALA A 92 -3.75 -10.14 -1.80
CA ALA A 92 -2.80 -9.40 -2.64
C ALA A 92 -3.51 -8.27 -3.39
N SER A 93 -2.91 -7.09 -3.38
CA SER A 93 -3.26 -5.94 -4.21
C SER A 93 -2.47 -5.95 -5.52
N ARG A 94 -2.85 -5.05 -6.43
CA ARG A 94 -2.13 -4.83 -7.70
C ARG A 94 -0.75 -4.19 -7.52
N THR A 95 -0.50 -3.56 -6.38
CA THR A 95 0.74 -2.83 -6.05
C THR A 95 1.87 -3.75 -5.56
N ILE A 96 1.56 -4.99 -5.15
CA ILE A 96 2.55 -5.95 -4.62
C ILE A 96 3.79 -6.14 -5.51
N PRO A 97 3.68 -6.27 -6.85
CA PRO A 97 4.86 -6.38 -7.72
C PRO A 97 5.73 -5.12 -7.68
N PHE A 98 5.12 -3.93 -7.67
CA PHE A 98 5.81 -2.65 -7.58
C PHE A 98 6.53 -2.51 -6.23
N VAL A 99 5.83 -2.74 -5.12
CA VAL A 99 6.40 -2.74 -3.77
C VAL A 99 7.58 -3.72 -3.67
N SER A 100 7.40 -4.94 -4.18
CA SER A 100 8.44 -5.98 -4.14
C SER A 100 9.72 -5.56 -4.88
N LYS A 101 9.57 -4.84 -6.01
CA LYS A 101 10.71 -4.29 -6.76
C LYS A 101 11.36 -3.12 -6.05
N ALA A 102 10.57 -2.21 -5.47
CA ALA A 102 11.09 -1.04 -4.74
C ALA A 102 11.94 -1.44 -3.52
N ILE A 103 11.50 -2.45 -2.75
CA ILE A 103 12.21 -2.88 -1.53
C ILE A 103 13.17 -4.06 -1.76
N GLY A 104 13.16 -4.67 -2.96
CA GLY A 104 13.99 -5.83 -3.29
C GLY A 104 13.58 -7.14 -2.60
N VAL A 105 12.33 -7.26 -2.12
CA VAL A 105 11.81 -8.44 -1.41
C VAL A 105 10.64 -9.04 -2.19
N PRO A 106 10.65 -10.35 -2.49
CA PRO A 106 9.55 -10.99 -3.21
C PRO A 106 8.35 -11.27 -2.29
N LEU A 107 7.55 -10.24 -1.98
CA LEU A 107 6.47 -10.30 -0.99
C LEU A 107 5.46 -11.42 -1.29
N ALA A 108 5.05 -11.58 -2.55
CA ALA A 108 4.13 -12.65 -2.95
C ALA A 108 4.68 -14.06 -2.63
N LYS A 109 6.00 -14.27 -2.82
CA LYS A 109 6.66 -15.54 -2.50
C LYS A 109 6.71 -15.78 -0.99
N LEU A 110 6.98 -14.74 -0.20
CA LEU A 110 6.97 -14.85 1.25
C LEU A 110 5.56 -15.13 1.78
N ALA A 111 4.55 -14.43 1.27
CA ALA A 111 3.17 -14.63 1.65
C ALA A 111 2.66 -16.03 1.31
N ALA A 112 3.02 -16.57 0.15
CA ALA A 112 2.71 -17.96 -0.20
C ALA A 112 3.30 -18.95 0.83
N LYS A 113 4.54 -18.72 1.27
CA LYS A 113 5.17 -19.53 2.33
C LYS A 113 4.46 -19.38 3.68
N VAL A 114 4.00 -18.18 4.00
CA VAL A 114 3.21 -17.91 5.20
C VAL A 114 1.88 -18.66 5.18
N MET A 115 1.17 -18.63 4.06
CA MET A 115 -0.11 -19.34 3.90
C MET A 115 0.02 -20.87 4.05
N VAL A 116 1.21 -21.43 3.78
CA VAL A 116 1.51 -22.86 4.03
C VAL A 116 2.20 -23.13 5.37
N GLY A 117 2.20 -22.17 6.29
CA GLY A 117 2.56 -22.37 7.70
C GLY A 117 3.93 -21.87 8.13
N ARG A 118 4.70 -21.18 7.28
CA ARG A 118 5.99 -20.59 7.69
C ARG A 118 5.80 -19.23 8.36
N SER A 119 6.48 -18.97 9.47
CA SER A 119 6.43 -17.63 10.08
C SER A 119 7.37 -16.65 9.38
N LEU A 120 7.08 -15.35 9.49
CA LEU A 120 7.95 -14.28 9.00
C LEU A 120 9.33 -14.29 9.67
N ARG A 121 9.40 -14.72 10.94
CA ARG A 121 10.66 -14.95 11.66
C ARG A 121 11.50 -16.03 10.99
N GLU A 122 10.90 -17.15 10.63
CA GLU A 122 11.59 -18.24 9.92
C GLU A 122 12.01 -17.85 8.51
N LEU A 123 11.27 -16.95 7.87
CA LEU A 123 11.57 -16.42 6.54
C LEU A 123 12.58 -15.26 6.58
N GLY A 124 12.97 -14.78 7.76
CA GLY A 124 13.92 -13.69 7.93
C GLY A 124 13.38 -12.30 7.55
N PHE A 125 12.06 -12.14 7.40
CA PHE A 125 11.44 -10.87 7.03
C PHE A 125 10.61 -10.33 8.18
N THR A 126 11.28 -9.68 9.14
CA THR A 126 10.67 -9.17 10.40
C THR A 126 10.79 -7.67 10.58
N LYS A 127 11.42 -6.99 9.61
CA LYS A 127 11.66 -5.54 9.65
C LYS A 127 11.24 -4.94 8.32
N GLU A 128 10.66 -3.75 8.41
CA GLU A 128 10.31 -2.93 7.25
C GLU A 128 11.60 -2.44 6.58
N ILE A 129 11.57 -2.34 5.25
CA ILE A 129 12.71 -1.86 4.46
C ILE A 129 12.28 -0.54 3.82
N VAL A 130 12.95 0.55 4.17
CA VAL A 130 12.77 1.86 3.53
C VAL A 130 13.87 2.04 2.49
N PRO A 131 13.56 2.08 1.18
CA PRO A 131 14.54 2.30 0.13
C PRO A 131 15.25 3.65 0.27
N LYS A 132 16.50 3.74 -0.19
CA LYS A 132 17.28 5.00 -0.20
C LYS A 132 17.03 5.88 -1.43
N HIS A 133 16.26 5.38 -2.40
CA HIS A 133 15.89 6.08 -3.62
C HIS A 133 14.37 6.08 -3.75
N PHE A 134 13.83 7.00 -4.54
CA PHE A 134 12.41 7.01 -4.87
C PHE A 134 12.12 6.02 -5.99
N SER A 135 11.02 5.28 -5.82
CA SER A 135 10.38 4.48 -6.85
C SER A 135 9.01 5.08 -7.12
N VAL A 136 8.70 5.31 -8.39
CA VAL A 136 7.42 5.91 -8.82
C VAL A 136 6.72 4.94 -9.76
N LYS A 137 5.43 4.70 -9.52
CA LYS A 137 4.53 3.99 -10.44
C LYS A 137 3.67 5.02 -11.16
N GLU A 138 3.47 4.81 -12.44
CA GLU A 138 2.58 5.60 -13.29
C GLU A 138 1.61 4.67 -14.03
N ALA A 139 0.39 5.13 -14.28
CA ALA A 139 -0.62 4.43 -15.06
C ALA A 139 -0.48 4.73 -16.56
N VAL A 140 -0.99 3.83 -17.40
CA VAL A 140 -1.10 4.04 -18.84
C VAL A 140 -2.55 3.88 -19.26
N PHE A 141 -3.08 4.88 -19.96
CA PHE A 141 -4.50 4.97 -20.23
C PHE A 141 -4.83 4.62 -21.69
N PRO A 142 -5.96 3.93 -21.94
CA PRO A 142 -6.37 3.54 -23.29
C PRO A 142 -7.16 4.65 -24.01
N PHE A 143 -7.06 5.92 -23.61
CA PHE A 143 -7.91 7.02 -24.13
C PHE A 143 -7.92 7.12 -25.66
N LEU A 144 -6.77 6.89 -26.31
CA LEU A 144 -6.63 6.90 -27.77
C LEU A 144 -7.46 5.82 -28.49
N ARG A 145 -7.97 4.81 -27.78
CA ARG A 145 -8.83 3.76 -28.34
C ARG A 145 -10.31 4.12 -28.30
N TYR A 146 -10.68 5.20 -27.62
CA TYR A 146 -12.07 5.59 -27.39
C TYR A 146 -12.28 7.07 -27.73
N GLU A 147 -12.28 7.38 -29.03
CA GLU A 147 -12.51 8.73 -29.54
C GLU A 147 -13.89 9.28 -29.15
N GLY A 148 -13.96 10.58 -28.86
CA GLY A 148 -15.21 11.28 -28.55
C GLY A 148 -15.70 11.12 -27.10
N LEU A 149 -14.97 10.39 -26.25
CA LEU A 149 -15.20 10.38 -24.81
C LEU A 149 -14.48 11.54 -24.12
N ASP A 150 -15.04 12.00 -23.01
CA ASP A 150 -14.36 12.93 -22.12
C ASP A 150 -13.15 12.24 -21.48
N ILE A 151 -12.01 12.92 -21.46
CA ILE A 151 -10.77 12.43 -20.88
C ILE A 151 -10.59 13.10 -19.53
N SER A 152 -11.11 12.45 -18.50
CA SER A 152 -10.99 12.86 -17.11
C SER A 152 -10.72 11.66 -16.22
N LEU A 153 -10.03 11.90 -15.10
CA LEU A 153 -9.79 10.91 -14.06
C LEU A 153 -10.89 11.01 -13.00
N GLY A 154 -11.17 9.90 -12.29
CA GLY A 154 -12.12 9.85 -11.18
C GLY A 154 -12.10 8.52 -10.45
#